data_AF-A0A4Q5S8Z1-F1
#
_entry.id   AF-A0A4Q5S8Z1-F1
#
_cell.length_a   1.000
_cell.length_b   1.000
_cell.length_c   1.000
_cell.angle_alpha   90.00
_cell.angle_beta   90.00
_cell.angle_gamma   90.00
#
_symmetry.space_group_name_H-M   'P 1'
#
loop_
_entity.id
_entity.type
_entity.pdbx_description
1 polymer ?
#
loop_
_entity_poly.entity_id
_entity_poly.type
_entity_poly.pdbx_seq_one_letter_code
_entity_poly.pdbx_strand_id
1 'polypeptide(L)' 'MRRLPIYFLIDISESMVGEPIQQVEEGLASIIQALKSDPYALETVWISIIVFAGQPKTLVPLQEIVNFYPPRFPI' A
#
# COMPACT_ATOMS: atom_id res chain seq x y z
N MET A 1 7.76 -9.33 -20.04
CA MET A 1 7.13 -8.08 -19.55
C MET A 1 7.95 -7.52 -18.39
N ARG A 2 8.15 -6.20 -18.35
CA ARG A 2 8.87 -5.51 -17.27
C ARG A 2 7.95 -5.31 -16.07
N ARG A 3 8.39 -5.69 -14.86
CA ARG A 3 7.67 -5.41 -13.61
C ARG A 3 8.06 -4.03 -13.07
N LEU A 4 7.09 -3.28 -12.56
CA LEU A 4 7.25 -1.99 -11.90
C LEU A 4 6.80 -2.13 -10.43
N PRO A 5 7.70 -2.51 -9.52
CA PRO A 5 7.35 -2.69 -8.12
C PRO A 5 7.22 -1.35 -7.40
N ILE A 6 6.15 -1.20 -6.62
CA ILE A 6 5.88 -0.08 -5.72
C ILE A 6 5.85 -0.65 -4.29
N TYR A 7 6.65 -0.06 -3.40
CA TYR A 7 6.67 -0.38 -1.99
C TYR A 7 6.15 0.80 -1.20
N PHE A 8 5.09 0.59 -0.44
CA PHE A 8 4.64 1.54 0.55
C PHE A 8 5.30 1.18 1.89
N LEU A 9 6.04 2.12 2.45
CA LEU A 9 6.57 2.04 3.81
C LEU A 9 5.72 2.97 4.69
N ILE A 10 4.97 2.40 5.61
CA ILE A 10 3.93 3.10 6.36
C ILE A 10 4.23 3.04 7.85
N ASP A 11 4.22 4.20 8.49
CA ASP A 11 4.32 4.32 9.94
C ASP A 11 3.02 3.83 10.58
N ILE A 12 3.13 2.98 11.60
CA ILE A 12 2.01 2.52 12.45
C ILE A 12 2.32 2.73 13.94
N SER A 13 3.21 3.67 14.25
CA SER A 13 3.52 4.06 15.63
C SER A 13 2.36 4.79 16.31
N GLU A 14 2.49 5.03 17.62
CA GLU A 14 1.44 5.65 18.43
C GLU A 14 0.98 7.02 17.90
N SER A 15 1.86 7.80 17.26
CA SER A 15 1.48 9.09 16.65
C SER A 15 0.52 8.97 15.47
N MET A 16 0.32 7.76 14.94
CA MET A 16 -0.58 7.51 13.81
C MET A 16 -2.02 7.27 14.25
N VAL A 17 -2.28 7.08 15.55
CA VAL A 17 -3.62 6.84 16.10
C VAL A 17 -4.56 8.00 15.77
N GLY A 18 -5.74 7.68 15.23
CA GLY A 18 -6.80 8.65 14.95
C GLY A 18 -6.82 9.12 13.50
N GLU A 19 -6.80 10.44 13.29
CA GLU A 19 -6.89 11.05 11.97
C GLU A 19 -5.71 10.69 11.03
N PRO A 20 -4.44 10.65 11.49
CA PRO A 20 -3.32 10.43 10.57
C PRO A 20 -3.40 9.10 9.82
N ILE A 21 -3.73 7.99 10.49
CA ILE A 21 -3.86 6.69 9.82
C ILE A 21 -5.03 6.67 8.84
N GLN A 22 -6.14 7.35 9.15
CA GLN A 22 -7.30 7.43 8.24
C GLN A 22 -6.91 8.15 6.94
N GLN A 23 -6.19 9.27 7.04
CA GLN A 23 -5.68 9.99 5.87
C GLN A 23 -4.73 9.13 5.02
N VAL A 24 -3.91 8.30 5.66
CA VAL A 24 -3.03 7.35 4.95
C VAL A 24 -3.85 6.27 4.24
N GLU A 25 -4.87 5.70 4.88
CA GLU A 25 -5.76 4.71 4.27
C GLU A 25 -6.51 5.29 3.05
N GLU A 26 -7.03 6.51 3.16
CA GLU A 26 -7.71 7.22 2.08
C GLU A 26 -6.77 7.55 0.91
N GLY A 27 -5.56 8.04 1.21
CA GLY A 27 -4.54 8.32 0.21
C GLY A 27 -4.09 7.06 -0.52
N LEU A 28 -3.88 5.95 0.21
CA LEU A 28 -3.55 4.66 -0.38
C LEU A 28 -4.68 4.18 -1.29
N ALA A 29 -5.94 4.21 -0.83
CA ALA A 29 -7.08 3.81 -1.64
C ALA A 29 -7.17 4.59 -2.96
N SER A 30 -6.93 5.91 -2.89
CA SER A 30 -6.93 6.80 -4.07
C SER A 30 -5.83 6.43 -5.07
N ILE A 31 -4.60 6.17 -4.60
CA ILE A 31 -3.49 5.74 -5.45
C ILE A 31 -3.80 4.40 -6.12
N ILE A 32 -4.31 3.44 -5.35
CA ILE A 32 -4.66 2.10 -5.87
C ILE A 32 -5.77 2.21 -6.93
N GLN A 33 -6.78 3.05 -6.71
CA GLN A 33 -7.83 3.29 -7.68
C GLN A 33 -7.29 3.91 -8.98
N ALA A 34 -6.40 4.90 -8.87
CA ALA A 34 -5.77 5.52 -10.03
C ALA A 34 -4.95 4.51 -10.83
N LEU A 35 -4.12 3.71 -10.16
CA LEU A 35 -3.33 2.66 -10.80
C LEU A 35 -4.21 1.55 -11.42
N LYS A 36 -5.31 1.15 -10.76
CA LYS A 36 -6.25 0.17 -11.33
C LYS A 36 -7.02 0.68 -12.55
N SER A 37 -7.07 2.00 -12.73
CA SER A 37 -7.72 2.63 -13.89
C SER A 37 -6.79 2.78 -15.09
N ASP A 38 -5.48 2.55 -14.93
CA ASP A 38 -4.48 2.59 -16.00
C ASP A 38 -4.20 1.17 -16.55
N PRO A 39 -4.55 0.86 -17.81
CA PRO A 39 -4.31 -0.45 -18.41
C PRO A 39 -2.83 -0.87 -18.39
N TYR A 40 -1.91 0.07 -18.56
CA TYR A 40 -0.47 -0.24 -18.53
C TYR A 40 -0.01 -0.60 -17.11
N ALA A 41 -0.57 0.06 -16.10
CA ALA A 41 -0.30 -0.28 -14.70
C ALA A 41 -0.85 -1.66 -14.32
N LEU A 42 -2.03 -2.05 -14.83
CA LEU A 42 -2.59 -3.38 -14.59
C LEU A 42 -1.67 -4.52 -15.06
N GLU A 43 -0.93 -4.32 -16.14
CA GLU A 43 -0.01 -5.33 -16.69
C GLU A 43 1.37 -5.33 -16.03
N THR A 44 1.79 -4.21 -15.44
CA THR A 44 3.20 -4.01 -15.04
C THR A 44 3.40 -3.80 -13.55
N VAL A 45 2.41 -3.29 -12.81
CA VAL A 45 2.58 -2.83 -11.42
C VAL A 45 2.42 -3.98 -10.42
N TRP A 46 3.36 -4.02 -9.49
CA TRP A 46 3.35 -4.92 -8.33
C TRP A 46 3.43 -4.08 -7.06
N ILE A 47 2.67 -4.43 -6.03
CA ILE A 47 2.52 -3.63 -4.81
C ILE A 47 2.85 -4.48 -3.59
N SER A 48 3.62 -3.91 -2.66
CA SER A 48 3.84 -4.43 -1.33
C SER A 48 3.65 -3.33 -0.29
N ILE A 49 3.16 -3.71 0.89
CA ILE A 49 3.05 -2.83 2.05
C ILE A 49 3.97 -3.36 3.14
N ILE A 50 4.85 -2.48 3.62
CA ILE A 50 5.71 -2.67 4.77
C ILE A 50 5.28 -1.65 5.81
N VAL A 51 4.97 -2.12 7.02
CA VAL A 51 4.63 -1.24 8.15
C VAL A 51 5.78 -1.20 9.14
N PHE A 52 5.91 -0.12 9.89
CA PHE A 52 6.92 -0.03 10.95
C PHE A 52 6.39 0.69 12.20
N ALA A 53 6.76 0.15 13.36
CA ALA A 53 6.68 0.79 14.68
C ALA A 53 7.88 0.29 15.50
N GLY A 54 9.06 0.86 15.22
CA GLY A 54 10.35 0.39 15.73
C GLY A 54 11.01 -0.70 14.88
N GLN A 55 10.29 -1.75 14.48
CA GLN A 55 10.77 -2.77 13.54
C GLN A 55 9.87 -2.88 12.29
N PRO A 56 10.45 -3.05 11.09
CA PRO A 56 9.66 -3.20 9.87
C PRO A 56 9.04 -4.61 9.77
N LYS A 57 7.81 -4.68 9.28
CA LYS A 57 7.11 -5.93 8.99
C LYS A 57 6.39 -5.80 7.66
N THR A 58 6.51 -6.82 6.81
CA THR A 58 5.68 -6.91 5.59
C THR A 58 4.24 -7.23 5.98
N LEU A 59 3.33 -6.30 5.74
CA LEU A 59 1.89 -6.48 5.94
C LEU A 59 1.25 -7.15 4.73
N VAL A 60 1.65 -6.71 3.53
CA VAL A 60 1.19 -7.28 2.26
C VAL A 60 2.41 -7.67 1.43
N PRO A 61 2.63 -8.97 1.16
CA PRO A 61 3.68 -9.43 0.25
C PRO A 61 3.55 -8.79 -1.13
N LEU A 62 4.66 -8.72 -1.88
CA LEU A 62 4.66 -8.18 -3.23
C LEU A 62 3.73 -9.01 -4.13
N GLN A 63 2.67 -8.39 -4.63
CA GLN A 63 1.68 -9.02 -5.50
C GLN A 63 1.24 -8.08 -6.62
N GLU A 64 0.66 -8.64 -7.67
CA GLU A 64 0.12 -7.87 -8.79
C GLU A 64 -1.01 -6.95 -8.34
N ILE A 65 -1.09 -5.75 -8.91
CA ILE A 65 -2.11 -4.78 -8.55
C ILE A 65 -3.54 -5.30 -8.77
N VAL A 66 -3.77 -6.17 -9.76
CA VAL A 66 -5.08 -6.77 -10.02
C VAL A 66 -5.61 -7.57 -8.83
N ASN A 67 -4.73 -8.19 -8.05
CA ASN A 67 -5.06 -8.99 -6.87
C ASN A 67 -4.98 -8.18 -5.58
N PHE A 68 -4.55 -6.91 -5.66
CA PHE A 68 -4.29 -6.09 -4.49
C PHE A 68 -5.58 -5.45 -3.95
N TYR A 69 -5.79 -5.56 -2.64
CA TYR A 69 -6.81 -4.85 -1.88
C TYR A 69 -6.12 -4.10 -0.73
N PRO A 70 -6.40 -2.80 -0.53
CA PRO A 70 -5.84 -2.05 0.59
C PRO A 70 -6.17 -2.74 1.92
N PRO A 71 -5.17 -3.07 2.77
CA PRO A 71 -5.42 -3.61 4.10
C PRO A 71 -5.87 -2.49 5.04
N ARG A 72 -6.45 -2.86 6.19
CA ARG A 72 -6.47 -1.98 7.35
C ARG A 72 -5.13 -2.03 8.05
N PHE A 73 -4.64 -0.88 8.52
CA PHE A 73 -3.41 -0.87 9.28
C PHE A 73 -3.66 -1.34 10.72
N PRO A 74 -2.81 -2.24 11.26
CA PRO A 74 -2.86 -2.58 12.66
C PRO A 74 -2.28 -1.41 13.47
N ILE A 75 -3.16 -0.62 14.06
CA ILE A 75 -2.82 0.39 15.08
C ILE A 75 -2.96 -0.24 16.46
#